data_AF-A0A949DHK5-F1
#
_entry.id   AF-A0A949DHK5-F1
#
_cell.length_a   1.000
_cell.length_b   1.000
_cell.length_c   1.000
_cell.angle_alpha   90.00
_cell.angle_beta   90.00
_cell.angle_gamma   90.00
#
_symmetry.space_group_name_H-M   'P 1'
#
loop_
_entity.id
_entity.type
_entity.pdbx_description
1 polymer ?
#
loop_
_entity_poly.entity_id
_entity_poly.type
_entity_poly.pdbx_seq_one_letter_code
_entity_poly.pdbx_strand_id
1 'polypeptide(L)'
;MIQKSKKGKFIVMDGIDGSGKATQTRLLLDRFEKEGYKTATIDFPQYYKNFFGKMTGRYLSGEFGKADEVSPYLASVLYALDRWES
;
A
#
# COMPACT_ATOMS: atom_id res chain seq x y z
N MET A 1 34.73 -14.66 4.82
CA MET A 1 34.17 -13.45 4.17
C MET A 1 32.66 -13.60 4.10
N ILE A 2 31.89 -12.78 4.81
CA ILE A 2 30.42 -12.79 4.70
C ILE A 2 30.06 -12.01 3.43
N GLN A 3 29.54 -12.67 2.40
CA GLN A 3 29.00 -11.96 1.24
C GLN A 3 27.85 -11.08 1.70
N LYS A 4 28.00 -9.76 1.52
CA LYS A 4 26.94 -8.80 1.80
C LYS A 4 25.84 -9.02 0.75
N SER A 5 24.71 -9.60 1.17
CA SER A 5 23.51 -9.75 0.35
C SER A 5 23.16 -8.39 -0.30
N LYS A 6 23.03 -8.34 -1.62
CA LYS A 6 22.57 -7.13 -2.31
C LYS A 6 21.13 -6.84 -1.86
N LYS A 7 20.90 -5.68 -1.25
CA LYS A 7 19.55 -5.20 -0.92
C LYS A 7 18.73 -5.05 -2.21
N GLY A 8 17.47 -5.48 -2.17
CA GLY A 8 16.51 -5.29 -3.27
C GLY A 8 16.19 -3.81 -3.51
N LYS A 9 15.45 -3.53 -4.59
CA LYS A 9 14.90 -2.20 -4.87
C LYS A 9 13.50 -2.10 -4.29
N PHE A 10 13.18 -0.96 -3.69
CA PHE A 10 11.83 -0.61 -3.25
C PHE A 10 11.26 0.42 -4.23
N ILE A 11 10.15 0.07 -4.88
CA ILE A 11 9.52 0.88 -5.92
C ILE A 11 8.08 1.14 -5.47
N VAL A 12 7.67 2.42 -5.51
CA VAL A 12 6.31 2.84 -5.17
C VAL A 12 5.58 3.23 -6.44
N MET A 13 4.39 2.67 -6.63
CA MET A 13 3.48 3.03 -7.73
C MET A 13 2.38 3.94 -7.16
N ASP A 14 2.42 5.23 -7.49
CA ASP A 14 1.52 6.25 -6.95
C ASP A 14 0.67 6.92 -8.04
N GLY A 15 -0.44 7.53 -7.66
CA GLY A 15 -1.39 8.21 -8.54
C GLY A 15 -2.83 8.17 -8.04
N ILE A 16 -3.70 8.95 -8.68
CA ILE A 16 -5.12 9.05 -8.32
C ILE A 16 -5.91 7.78 -8.62
N ASP A 17 -7.15 7.71 -8.12
CA ASP A 17 -8.07 6.61 -8.44
C ASP A 17 -8.35 6.54 -9.94
N GLY A 18 -8.38 5.32 -10.48
CA GLY A 18 -8.54 5.09 -11.91
C GLY A 18 -7.28 5.29 -12.77
N SER A 19 -6.13 5.70 -12.21
CA SER A 19 -4.90 5.92 -13.00
C SER A 19 -4.21 4.65 -13.54
N GLY A 20 -4.71 3.47 -13.20
CA GLY A 20 -4.17 2.19 -13.70
C GLY A 20 -2.98 1.61 -12.93
N LYS A 21 -2.73 2.08 -11.68
CA LYS A 21 -1.61 1.61 -10.82
C LYS A 21 -1.54 0.08 -10.74
N ALA A 22 -2.64 -0.59 -10.43
CA ALA A 22 -2.69 -2.05 -10.29
C ALA A 22 -2.29 -2.77 -11.58
N THR A 23 -2.75 -2.28 -12.73
CA THR A 23 -2.36 -2.82 -14.05
C THR A 23 -0.87 -2.66 -14.29
N GLN A 24 -0.33 -1.47 -14.03
CA GLN A 24 1.10 -1.20 -14.23
C GLN A 24 1.99 -2.00 -13.27
N THR A 25 1.59 -2.13 -11.99
CA THR A 25 2.29 -2.98 -11.02
C THR A 25 2.35 -4.43 -11.51
N ARG A 26 1.21 -4.99 -11.96
CA ARG A 26 1.17 -6.36 -12.47
C ARG A 26 2.08 -6.55 -13.70
N LEU A 27 1.99 -5.66 -14.68
CA LEU A 27 2.84 -5.73 -15.89
C LEU A 27 4.33 -5.64 -15.55
N LEU A 28 4.70 -4.82 -14.56
CA LEU A 28 6.06 -4.69 -14.09
C LEU A 28 6.55 -5.97 -13.38
N LEU A 29 5.72 -6.57 -12.52
CA LEU A 29 6.02 -7.85 -11.87
C LEU A 29 6.19 -8.97 -12.88
N ASP A 30 5.24 -9.11 -13.82
CA ASP A 30 5.29 -10.11 -14.90
C ASP A 30 6.59 -10.00 -15.72
N ARG A 31 7.05 -8.77 -15.98
CA ARG A 31 8.32 -8.51 -16.67
C ARG A 31 9.52 -8.92 -15.82
N PHE A 32 9.57 -8.49 -14.57
CA PHE A 32 10.70 -8.81 -13.68
C PHE A 32 10.83 -10.31 -13.41
N GLU A 33 9.73 -11.03 -13.27
CA GLU A 33 9.74 -12.48 -13.13
C GLU A 33 10.29 -13.17 -14.38
N LYS A 34 9.88 -12.71 -15.58
CA LYS A 34 10.45 -13.20 -16.86
C LYS A 34 11.95 -12.92 -17.00
N GLU A 35 12.43 -11.82 -16.43
CA GLU A 35 13.85 -11.45 -16.39
C GLU A 35 14.61 -12.16 -15.25
N GLY A 36 13.94 -13.01 -14.45
CA GLY A 36 14.56 -13.84 -13.41
C GLY A 36 14.77 -13.13 -12.06
N TYR A 37 14.13 -11.97 -11.85
CA TYR A 37 14.20 -11.27 -10.57
C TYR A 37 13.23 -11.87 -9.54
N LYS A 38 13.67 -11.94 -8.29
CA LYS A 38 12.78 -12.19 -7.15
C LYS A 38 11.99 -10.93 -6.86
N THR A 39 10.68 -11.03 -6.95
CA THR A 39 9.73 -9.94 -6.75
C THR A 39 8.87 -10.20 -5.52
N ALA A 40 8.41 -9.13 -4.89
CA ALA A 40 7.37 -9.14 -3.88
C ALA A 40 6.56 -7.86 -4.05
N THR A 41 5.28 -7.90 -3.71
CA THR A 41 4.39 -6.74 -3.82
C THR A 41 3.52 -6.63 -2.58
N ILE A 42 3.19 -5.39 -2.24
CA ILE A 42 2.25 -5.03 -1.19
C ILE A 42 1.47 -3.81 -1.68
N ASP A 43 0.16 -3.82 -1.44
CA ASP A 43 -0.75 -2.73 -1.74
C ASP A 43 -1.18 -2.02 -0.45
N PHE A 44 -1.76 -0.83 -0.57
CA PHE A 44 -2.31 -0.12 0.58
C PHE A 44 -3.60 0.61 0.16
N PRO A 45 -4.58 0.76 1.06
CA PRO A 45 -4.58 0.27 2.45
C PRO A 45 -4.82 -1.25 2.60
N GLN A 46 -4.35 -1.86 3.69
CA GLN A 46 -4.55 -3.28 3.97
C GLN A 46 -5.90 -3.57 4.66
N TYR A 47 -7.01 -3.17 4.02
CA TYR A 47 -8.37 -3.16 4.57
C TYR A 47 -8.82 -4.43 5.31
N TYR A 48 -8.34 -5.59 4.88
CA TYR A 48 -8.76 -6.89 5.40
C TYR A 48 -7.65 -7.66 6.12
N LYS A 49 -6.42 -7.11 6.20
CA LYS A 49 -5.26 -7.86 6.72
C LYS A 49 -4.79 -7.41 8.09
N ASN A 50 -5.04 -6.16 8.49
CA ASN A 50 -4.58 -5.64 9.78
C ASN A 50 -5.63 -4.74 10.46
N PHE A 51 -5.34 -4.29 11.68
CA PHE A 51 -6.28 -3.50 12.47
C PHE A 51 -6.51 -2.11 11.87
N PHE A 52 -5.44 -1.40 11.50
CA PHE A 52 -5.53 -0.02 11.02
C PHE A 52 -6.09 0.12 9.60
N GLY A 53 -5.86 -0.87 8.74
CA GLY A 53 -6.49 -1.03 7.44
C GLY A 53 -7.99 -1.22 7.58
N LYS A 54 -8.44 -2.07 8.52
CA LYS A 54 -9.88 -2.19 8.83
C LYS A 54 -10.47 -0.87 9.33
N MET A 55 -9.75 -0.13 10.18
CA MET A 55 -10.17 1.20 10.64
C MET A 55 -10.25 2.22 9.50
N THR A 56 -9.30 2.18 8.56
CA THR A 56 -9.33 3.01 7.35
C THR A 56 -10.56 2.69 6.50
N GLY A 57 -10.92 1.41 6.35
CA GLY A 57 -12.15 1.00 5.66
C GLY A 57 -13.42 1.56 6.32
N ARG A 58 -13.50 1.48 7.66
CA ARG A 58 -14.62 2.03 8.45
C ARG A 58 -14.75 3.55 8.30
N TYR A 59 -13.61 4.26 8.27
CA TYR A 59 -13.57 5.69 7.97
C TYR A 59 -14.16 5.98 6.59
N LEU A 60 -13.70 5.28 5.55
CA LEU A 60 -14.16 5.49 4.17
C LEU A 60 -15.63 5.11 3.97
N SER A 61 -16.18 4.20 4.76
CA SER A 61 -17.62 3.90 4.76
C SER A 61 -18.46 4.93 5.52
N GLY A 62 -17.85 5.96 6.11
CA GLY A 62 -18.54 7.03 6.83
C GLY A 62 -18.89 6.68 8.28
N GLU A 63 -18.32 5.62 8.85
CA GLU A 63 -18.68 5.18 10.22
C GLU A 63 -18.24 6.19 11.29
N PHE A 64 -17.23 7.01 11.00
CA PHE A 64 -16.74 8.07 11.89
C PHE A 64 -17.23 9.48 11.51
N GLY A 65 -18.22 9.58 10.62
CA GLY A 65 -18.65 10.83 9.99
C GLY A 65 -18.20 10.94 8.53
N LYS A 66 -18.69 11.95 7.83
CA LYS A 66 -18.29 12.26 6.45
C LYS A 66 -16.85 12.76 6.40
N ALA A 67 -16.25 12.73 5.22
CA ALA A 67 -14.85 13.12 5.02
C ALA A 67 -14.55 14.59 5.42
N ASP A 68 -15.54 15.47 5.34
CA ASP A 68 -15.45 16.88 5.77
C ASP A 68 -15.72 17.09 7.28
N GLU A 69 -16.22 16.07 7.96
CA GLU A 69 -16.49 16.08 9.41
C GLU A 69 -15.33 15.47 10.22
N VAL A 70 -14.46 14.70 9.59
CA VAL A 70 -13.28 14.09 10.22
C VAL A 70 -12.04 14.93 9.95
N SER A 71 -11.25 15.19 11.01
CA SER A 71 -9.96 15.88 10.84
C SER A 71 -9.06 15.12 9.85
N PRO A 72 -8.51 15.80 8.82
CA PRO A 72 -7.63 15.16 7.85
C PRO A 72 -6.36 14.60 8.50
N TYR A 73 -5.90 15.19 9.61
CA TYR A 73 -4.77 14.66 10.38
C TYR A 73 -5.10 13.32 11.03
N LEU A 74 -6.30 13.18 11.62
CA LEU A 74 -6.72 11.92 12.24
C LEU A 74 -6.93 10.83 11.19
N ALA A 75 -7.57 11.17 10.05
CA ALA A 75 -7.71 10.25 8.93
C ALA A 75 -6.33 9.79 8.42
N SER A 76 -5.38 10.72 8.25
CA SER A 76 -4.02 10.42 7.77
C SER A 76 -3.24 9.49 8.69
N VAL A 77 -3.45 9.57 10.02
CA VAL A 77 -2.80 8.68 10.99
C VAL A 77 -3.24 7.22 10.78
N LEU A 78 -4.50 6.95 10.41
CA LEU A 78 -4.94 5.58 10.11
C LEU A 78 -4.15 4.97 8.94
N TYR A 79 -3.95 5.72 7.86
CA TYR A 79 -3.12 5.27 6.72
C TYR A 79 -1.64 5.12 7.09
N ALA A 80 -1.12 5.94 8.01
CA ALA A 80 0.27 5.82 8.47
C ALA A 80 0.46 4.56 9.32
N LEU A 81 -0.46 4.28 10.23
CA LEU A 81 -0.41 3.11 11.12
C LEU A 81 -0.67 1.80 10.36
N ASP A 82 -1.54 1.82 9.35
CA ASP A 82 -1.73 0.70 8.42
C ASP A 82 -0.42 0.29 7.73
N ARG A 83 0.37 1.27 7.27
CA ARG A 83 1.70 1.02 6.68
C ARG A 83 2.75 0.56 7.68
N TRP A 84 2.66 0.99 8.93
CA TRP A 84 3.60 0.61 9.98
C TRP A 84 3.38 -0.83 10.47
N GLU A 85 2.13 -1.29 10.51
CA GLU A 85 1.75 -2.63 10.97
C GLU A 85 1.95 -3.72 9.89
N SER A 86 1.93 -3.34 8.60
CA SER A 86 1.93 -4.26 7.46
C SER A 86 3.26 -4.91 7.09
#